data_AF-A0A158RY14-F1
#
_entry.id   AF-A0A158RY14-F1
#
_cell.length_a   1.000
_cell.length_b   1.000
_cell.length_c   1.000
_cell.angle_alpha   90.00
_cell.angle_beta   90.00
_cell.angle_gamma   90.00
#
_symmetry.space_group_name_H-M   'P 1'
#
loop_
_entity.id
_entity.type
_entity.pdbx_description
1 polymer ?
#
loop_
_entity_poly.entity_id
_entity_poly.type
_entity_poly.pdbx_seq_one_letter_code
_entity_poly.pdbx_strand_id
1 'polypeptide(L)'
;MRIAAHHIPGTPENKFSSMLHSNPAYTPTCAWPEDCMVQWGNGLIPATPFFEAFPKGTFIRGEGATIAEAELRAFEQYQRDLACDHVWGRQRPGRDCYTNGAGWCRKCGGFRGSMFPEIKPLGWWRKPLTAWEVDWLQSMQEDHELNEVMDRKYPHHRDDSIKLERRLRLRFNLFGGESRPALENFHV
;
A
#
# COMPACT_ATOMS: atom_id res chain seq x y z
N MET A 1 -5.75 7.29 20.46
CA MET A 1 -5.51 7.20 19.01
C MET A 1 -4.70 8.38 18.51
N ARG A 2 -4.09 8.25 17.33
CA ARG A 2 -3.41 9.35 16.62
C ARG A 2 -4.18 9.64 15.32
N ILE A 3 -4.55 10.88 15.08
CA ILE A 3 -5.20 11.29 13.83
C ILE A 3 -4.12 11.64 12.80
N ALA A 4 -4.28 11.19 11.56
CA ALA A 4 -3.33 11.51 10.49
C ALA A 4 -3.22 13.03 10.28
N ALA A 5 -1.99 13.52 10.03
CA ALA A 5 -1.69 14.95 10.02
C ALA A 5 -2.53 15.76 9.01
N HIS A 6 -2.93 15.16 7.89
CA HIS A 6 -3.76 15.83 6.88
C HIS A 6 -5.21 16.10 7.35
N HIS A 7 -5.66 15.47 8.44
CA HIS A 7 -6.94 15.79 9.09
C HIS A 7 -6.82 16.84 10.21
N ILE A 8 -5.60 17.24 10.59
CA ILE A 8 -5.37 18.20 11.67
C ILE A 8 -5.25 19.61 11.09
N PRO A 9 -6.19 20.53 11.38
CA PRO A 9 -6.12 21.90 10.86
C PRO A 9 -4.81 22.60 11.20
N GLY A 10 -4.24 23.29 10.22
CA GLY A 10 -3.02 24.10 10.39
C GLY A 10 -1.70 23.40 10.06
N THR A 11 -1.70 22.08 9.84
CA THR A 11 -0.51 21.36 9.36
C THR A 11 -0.25 21.62 7.86
N PRO A 12 1.01 21.57 7.38
CA PRO A 12 1.32 21.64 5.95
C PRO A 12 0.56 20.58 5.14
N GLU A 13 0.44 19.37 5.67
CA GLU A 13 -0.27 18.24 5.05
C GLU A 13 -1.77 18.52 4.93
N ASN A 14 -2.39 19.14 5.95
CA ASN A 14 -3.80 19.51 5.90
C ASN A 14 -4.06 20.59 4.85
N LYS A 15 -3.18 21.60 4.76
CA LYS A 15 -3.27 22.63 3.71
C LYS A 15 -3.23 22.00 2.32
N PHE A 16 -2.23 21.16 2.05
CA PHE A 16 -2.11 20.48 0.76
C PHE A 16 -3.31 19.57 0.47
N SER A 17 -3.73 18.77 1.45
CA SER A 17 -4.88 17.89 1.32
C SER A 17 -6.17 18.65 1.01
N SER A 18 -6.41 19.77 1.70
CA SER A 18 -7.59 20.61 1.50
C SER A 18 -7.67 21.26 0.11
N MET A 19 -6.53 21.43 -0.57
CA MET A 19 -6.48 21.93 -1.95
C MET A 19 -6.86 20.85 -2.97
N LEU A 20 -6.54 19.59 -2.68
CA LEU A 20 -6.79 18.47 -3.60
C LEU A 20 -8.18 17.87 -3.41
N HIS A 21 -8.65 17.74 -2.17
CA HIS A 21 -9.92 17.11 -1.84
C HIS A 21 -10.54 17.73 -0.58
N SER A 22 -11.87 17.73 -0.48
CA SER A 22 -12.54 18.09 0.77
C SER A 22 -12.31 16.99 1.81
N ASN A 23 -11.59 17.29 2.89
CA ASN A 23 -11.55 16.41 4.06
C ASN A 23 -12.87 16.54 4.83
N PRO A 24 -13.71 15.49 4.90
CA PRO A 24 -14.96 15.59 5.63
C PRO A 24 -14.64 15.81 7.11
N ALA A 25 -15.25 16.85 7.69
CA ALA A 25 -15.15 17.13 9.11
C ALA A 25 -15.75 15.95 9.88
N TYR A 26 -14.93 15.30 10.70
CA TYR A 26 -15.32 14.12 11.46
C TYR A 26 -14.45 14.01 12.71
N THR A 27 -15.03 13.51 13.80
CA THR A 27 -14.30 13.19 15.04
C THR A 27 -14.54 11.71 15.32
N PRO A 28 -13.48 10.87 15.32
CA PRO A 28 -13.65 9.46 15.62
C PRO A 28 -14.23 9.25 17.01
N THR A 29 -15.13 8.29 17.13
CA THR A 29 -15.93 8.04 18.35
C THR A 29 -15.60 6.71 19.02
N CYS A 30 -14.98 5.78 18.29
CA CYS A 30 -14.64 4.47 18.81
C CYS A 30 -13.38 4.51 19.68
N ALA A 31 -13.27 3.56 20.62
CA ALA A 31 -12.17 3.47 21.58
C ALA A 31 -10.91 2.84 20.96
N TRP A 32 -10.35 3.50 19.95
CA TRP A 32 -9.10 3.10 19.30
C TRP A 32 -7.90 3.24 20.26
N PRO A 33 -6.94 2.29 20.23
CA PRO A 33 -5.71 2.37 21.03
C PRO A 33 -4.97 3.69 20.86
N GLU A 34 -4.18 4.07 21.87
CA GLU A 34 -3.40 5.30 21.85
C GLU A 34 -2.41 5.39 20.68
N ASP A 35 -1.78 4.27 20.33
CA ASP A 35 -0.79 4.15 19.27
C ASP A 35 -1.39 3.87 17.88
N CYS A 36 -2.70 3.64 17.80
CA CYS A 36 -3.39 3.41 16.53
C CYS A 36 -3.55 4.73 15.76
N MET A 37 -2.89 4.82 14.60
CA MET A 37 -3.14 5.91 13.66
C MET A 37 -4.45 5.67 12.91
N VAL A 38 -5.23 6.73 12.67
CA VAL A 38 -6.49 6.68 11.92
C VAL A 38 -6.57 7.78 10.86
N GLN A 39 -7.24 7.49 9.75
CA GLN A 39 -7.57 8.43 8.67
C GLN A 39 -8.91 8.06 8.02
N TRP A 40 -9.52 8.99 7.30
CA TRP A 40 -10.83 8.76 6.66
C TRP A 40 -11.00 9.62 5.42
N GLY A 41 -11.99 9.31 4.60
CA GLY A 41 -12.25 10.08 3.38
C GLY A 41 -13.33 9.46 2.54
N ASN A 42 -13.45 9.96 1.32
CA ASN A 42 -14.30 9.37 0.28
C ASN A 42 -13.39 8.81 -0.82
N GLY A 43 -13.71 7.61 -1.32
CA GLY A 43 -13.02 7.04 -2.47
C GLY A 43 -13.07 7.98 -3.69
N LEU A 44 -12.23 7.73 -4.69
CA LEU A 44 -12.27 8.52 -5.91
C LEU A 44 -13.46 8.11 -6.79
N ILE A 45 -13.57 6.81 -7.10
CA ILE A 45 -14.68 6.21 -7.87
C ILE A 45 -14.86 4.74 -7.42
N PRO A 46 -15.98 4.35 -6.79
CA PRO A 46 -17.05 5.20 -6.27
C PRO A 46 -16.56 6.07 -5.10
N ALA A 47 -17.26 7.19 -4.86
CA ALA A 47 -17.03 8.08 -3.72
C ALA A 47 -17.55 7.49 -2.40
N THR A 48 -17.18 6.24 -2.11
CA THR A 48 -17.61 5.53 -0.91
C THR A 48 -16.83 6.05 0.31
N PRO A 49 -17.51 6.48 1.38
CA PRO A 49 -16.89 6.80 2.65
C PRO A 49 -16.08 5.63 3.20
N PHE A 50 -14.86 5.90 3.64
CA PHE A 50 -13.98 4.92 4.25
C PHE A 50 -13.36 5.45 5.54
N PHE A 51 -12.97 4.52 6.41
CA PHE A 51 -12.19 4.77 7.61
C PHE A 51 -11.08 3.73 7.69
N GLU A 52 -9.85 4.19 7.83
CA GLU A 52 -8.65 3.37 7.88
C GLU A 52 -7.97 3.51 9.23
N ALA A 53 -7.63 2.36 9.81
CA ALA A 53 -6.92 2.26 11.06
C ALA A 53 -5.66 1.42 10.89
N PHE A 54 -4.60 1.83 11.58
CA PHE A 54 -3.28 1.21 11.54
C PHE A 54 -2.86 0.74 12.95
N PRO A 55 -3.52 -0.28 13.52
CA PRO A 55 -3.03 -0.92 14.73
C PRO A 55 -1.70 -1.62 14.44
N LYS A 56 -0.91 -1.88 15.50
CA LYS A 56 0.40 -2.51 15.36
C LYS A 56 0.34 -3.83 14.56
N GLY A 57 1.09 -3.87 13.46
CA GLY A 57 1.26 -5.06 12.63
C GLY A 57 0.13 -5.34 11.63
N THR A 58 -0.90 -4.49 11.55
CA THR A 58 -2.04 -4.71 10.65
C THR A 58 -2.54 -3.43 10.01
N PHE A 59 -3.42 -3.61 9.04
CA PHE A 59 -4.16 -2.55 8.37
C PHE A 59 -5.64 -2.96 8.34
N ILE A 60 -6.51 -2.06 8.77
CA ILE A 60 -7.96 -2.28 8.81
C ILE A 60 -8.63 -1.13 8.08
N ARG A 61 -9.52 -1.48 7.15
CA ARG A 61 -10.36 -0.53 6.41
C ARG A 61 -11.82 -0.92 6.56
N GLY A 62 -12.62 0.01 7.03
CA GLY A 62 -14.08 -0.04 6.98
C GLY A 62 -14.60 0.88 5.88
N GLU A 63 -15.72 0.52 5.29
CA GLU A 63 -16.45 1.31 4.30
C GLU A 63 -17.93 1.30 4.66
N GLY A 64 -18.65 2.40 4.43
CA GLY A 64 -20.05 2.55 4.82
C GLY A 64 -20.75 3.65 4.03
N ALA A 65 -22.03 3.91 4.32
CA ALA A 65 -22.75 5.04 3.75
C ALA A 65 -22.31 6.38 4.36
N THR A 66 -21.70 6.34 5.55
CA THR A 66 -21.12 7.49 6.24
C THR A 66 -19.74 7.16 6.81
N ILE A 67 -18.94 8.18 7.15
CA ILE A 67 -17.65 7.99 7.84
C ILE A 67 -17.85 7.30 9.20
N ALA A 68 -18.96 7.58 9.90
CA ALA A 68 -19.28 6.94 11.17
C ALA A 68 -19.56 5.44 11.02
N GLU A 69 -20.31 5.04 9.99
CA GLU A 69 -20.52 3.62 9.67
C GLU A 69 -19.21 2.94 9.26
N ALA A 70 -18.36 3.63 8.49
CA ALA A 70 -17.06 3.13 8.11
C ALA A 70 -16.15 2.93 9.34
N GLU A 71 -16.13 3.88 10.28
CA GLU A 71 -15.41 3.75 11.54
C GLU A 71 -15.91 2.55 12.34
N LEU A 72 -17.23 2.43 12.53
CA LEU A 72 -17.83 1.33 13.29
C LEU A 72 -17.42 -0.03 12.71
N ARG A 73 -17.51 -0.19 11.38
CA ARG A 73 -17.11 -1.43 10.70
C ARG A 73 -15.62 -1.73 10.85
N ALA A 74 -14.77 -0.70 10.75
CA ALA A 74 -13.34 -0.85 11.00
C ALA A 74 -13.09 -1.27 12.46
N PHE A 75 -13.79 -0.66 13.41
CA PHE A 75 -13.62 -0.95 14.83
C PHE A 75 -14.13 -2.34 15.20
N GLU A 76 -15.26 -2.77 14.66
CA GLU A 76 -15.75 -4.15 14.80
C GLU A 76 -14.73 -5.16 14.28
N GLN A 77 -14.11 -4.89 13.13
CA GLN A 77 -13.05 -5.75 12.59
C GLN A 77 -11.83 -5.77 13.53
N TYR A 78 -11.47 -4.64 14.13
CA TYR A 78 -10.41 -4.56 15.12
C TYR A 78 -10.72 -5.38 16.38
N GLN A 79 -11.93 -5.29 16.91
CA GLN A 79 -12.36 -6.10 18.06
C GLN A 79 -12.36 -7.60 17.74
N ARG A 80 -12.85 -7.98 16.56
CA ARG A 80 -12.78 -9.37 16.08
C ARG A 80 -11.35 -9.86 15.92
N ASP A 81 -10.45 -9.01 15.43
CA ASP A 81 -9.03 -9.32 15.27
C ASP A 81 -8.38 -9.55 16.64
N LEU A 82 -8.56 -8.64 17.59
CA LEU A 82 -8.04 -8.75 18.96
C LEU A 82 -8.50 -10.01 19.70
N ALA A 83 -9.78 -10.38 19.55
CA ALA A 83 -10.35 -11.53 20.24
C ALA A 83 -10.04 -12.87 19.54
N CYS A 84 -9.39 -12.85 18.37
CA CYS A 84 -9.19 -14.05 17.57
C CYS A 84 -7.94 -14.82 18.00
N ASP A 85 -8.11 -16.11 18.27
CA ASP A 85 -7.02 -17.08 18.17
C ASP A 85 -6.73 -17.35 16.69
N HIS A 86 -5.86 -16.55 16.09
CA HIS A 86 -5.72 -16.47 14.64
C HIS A 86 -5.28 -17.76 13.96
N VAL A 87 -5.84 -18.02 12.78
CA VAL A 87 -5.39 -19.08 11.87
C VAL A 87 -5.14 -18.47 10.50
N TRP A 88 -3.86 -18.26 10.21
CA TRP A 88 -3.41 -17.56 9.01
C TRP A 88 -3.37 -18.46 7.78
N GLY A 89 -3.74 -17.90 6.63
CA GLY A 89 -3.59 -18.51 5.32
C GLY A 89 -3.39 -17.44 4.23
N ARG A 90 -2.98 -17.85 3.04
CA ARG A 90 -2.79 -16.93 1.89
C ARG A 90 -4.08 -16.66 1.12
N GLN A 91 -5.06 -17.53 1.27
CA GLN A 91 -6.32 -17.43 0.56
C GLN A 91 -7.25 -16.48 1.31
N ARG A 92 -7.71 -15.43 0.62
CA ARG A 92 -8.85 -14.65 1.07
C ARG A 92 -10.12 -15.33 0.55
N PRO A 93 -11.16 -15.52 1.39
CA PRO A 93 -12.42 -16.11 0.94
C PRO A 93 -12.98 -15.40 -0.31
N GLY A 94 -13.32 -16.16 -1.35
CA GLY A 94 -13.86 -15.64 -2.61
C GLY A 94 -12.86 -14.86 -3.49
N ARG A 95 -11.55 -15.06 -3.26
CA ARG A 95 -10.46 -14.43 -4.01
C ARG A 95 -9.30 -15.42 -4.21
N ASP A 96 -8.41 -15.08 -5.14
CA ASP A 96 -7.21 -15.86 -5.40
C ASP A 96 -6.21 -15.81 -4.23
N CYS A 97 -5.32 -16.80 -4.20
CA CYS A 97 -4.25 -16.88 -3.22
C CYS A 97 -3.24 -15.74 -3.41
N TYR A 98 -2.96 -15.01 -2.33
CA TYR A 98 -1.92 -13.98 -2.33
C TYR A 98 -0.53 -14.60 -2.43
N THR A 99 0.25 -14.14 -3.42
CA THR A 99 1.65 -14.53 -3.64
C THR A 99 2.63 -13.56 -3.01
N ASN A 100 2.23 -12.32 -2.73
CA ASN A 100 3.09 -11.24 -2.22
C ASN A 100 3.49 -11.37 -0.72
N GLY A 101 3.19 -12.49 -0.08
CA GLY A 101 3.50 -12.74 1.34
C GLY A 101 2.45 -12.25 2.34
N ALA A 102 1.38 -11.58 1.90
CA ALA A 102 0.27 -11.25 2.78
C ALA A 102 -0.48 -12.48 3.30
N GLY A 103 -1.06 -12.33 4.49
CA GLY A 103 -1.89 -13.35 5.14
C GLY A 103 -3.25 -12.84 5.56
N TRP A 104 -4.23 -13.73 5.52
CA TRP A 104 -5.60 -13.52 5.98
C TRP A 104 -5.95 -14.55 7.04
N CYS A 105 -6.57 -14.10 8.13
CA CYS A 105 -7.08 -15.00 9.15
C CYS A 105 -8.38 -15.65 8.66
N ARG A 106 -8.42 -16.98 8.63
CA ARG A 106 -9.62 -17.75 8.21
C ARG A 106 -10.80 -17.64 9.18
N LYS A 107 -10.54 -17.25 10.43
CA LYS A 107 -11.57 -17.12 11.48
C LYS A 107 -12.18 -15.72 11.50
N CYS A 108 -11.35 -14.67 11.63
CA CYS A 108 -11.83 -13.30 11.82
C CYS A 108 -11.75 -12.41 10.56
N GLY A 109 -11.14 -12.87 9.47
CA GLY A 109 -10.92 -12.06 8.28
C GLY A 109 -9.83 -10.98 8.43
N GLY A 110 -9.09 -10.98 9.54
CA GLY A 110 -7.97 -10.04 9.77
C GLY A 110 -6.87 -10.19 8.71
N PHE A 111 -6.18 -9.10 8.41
CA PHE A 111 -5.09 -9.03 7.43
C PHE A 111 -3.75 -8.86 8.16
N ARG A 112 -2.66 -9.41 7.61
CA ARG A 112 -1.28 -9.12 8.04
C ARG A 112 -0.36 -9.05 6.83
N GLY A 113 0.43 -7.99 6.73
CA GLY A 113 1.51 -7.87 5.74
C GLY A 113 2.68 -8.77 6.12
N SER A 114 3.40 -9.31 5.12
CA SER A 114 4.62 -10.11 5.32
C SER A 114 4.45 -11.32 6.26
N MET A 115 3.24 -11.88 6.33
CA MET A 115 2.93 -13.06 7.16
C MET A 115 3.63 -14.32 6.65
N PHE A 116 3.86 -14.39 5.34
CA PHE A 116 4.49 -15.51 4.68
C PHE A 116 5.60 -15.04 3.72
N PRO A 117 6.56 -15.90 3.36
CA PRO A 117 7.49 -15.62 2.26
C PRO A 117 6.73 -15.34 0.96
N GLU A 118 7.26 -14.48 0.10
CA GLU A 118 6.69 -14.29 -1.23
C GLU A 118 6.78 -15.60 -2.05
N ILE A 119 5.69 -15.98 -2.72
CA ILE A 119 5.69 -17.09 -3.68
C ILE A 119 6.13 -16.54 -5.02
N LYS A 120 7.34 -16.92 -5.43
CA LYS A 120 7.86 -16.59 -6.75
C LYS A 120 7.65 -17.77 -7.69
N PRO A 121 6.84 -17.63 -8.76
CA PRO A 121 6.65 -18.69 -9.74
C PRO A 121 7.99 -19.18 -10.27
N LEU A 122 8.14 -20.50 -10.47
CA LEU A 122 9.35 -21.04 -11.05
C LEU A 122 9.60 -20.39 -12.42
N GLY A 123 10.83 -19.94 -12.65
CA GLY A 123 11.21 -19.25 -13.89
C GLY A 123 10.78 -17.78 -13.97
N TRP A 124 10.23 -17.17 -12.91
CA TRP A 124 9.89 -15.73 -12.91
C TRP A 124 11.06 -14.83 -13.33
N TRP A 125 12.28 -15.21 -12.96
CA TRP A 125 13.51 -14.49 -13.27
C TRP A 125 13.90 -14.55 -14.76
N ARG A 126 13.29 -15.45 -15.54
CA ARG A 126 13.47 -15.57 -17.00
C ARG A 126 12.52 -14.71 -17.80
N LYS A 127 11.56 -14.04 -17.15
CA LYS A 127 10.65 -13.13 -17.84
C LYS A 127 11.41 -11.86 -18.23
N PRO A 128 11.16 -11.30 -19.43
CA PRO A 128 11.60 -9.95 -19.78
C PRO A 128 11.21 -8.95 -18.70
N LEU A 129 11.96 -7.86 -18.59
CA LEU A 129 11.54 -6.76 -17.72
C LEU A 129 10.24 -6.16 -18.23
N THR A 130 9.30 -5.88 -17.34
CA THR A 130 8.12 -5.06 -17.69
C THR A 130 8.55 -3.64 -18.09
N ALA A 131 7.70 -2.92 -18.82
CA ALA A 131 7.98 -1.53 -19.20
C ALA A 131 8.34 -0.65 -17.97
N TRP A 132 7.65 -0.86 -16.84
CA TRP A 132 7.93 -0.12 -15.60
C TRP A 132 9.28 -0.50 -14.99
N GLU A 133 9.68 -1.78 -15.04
CA GLU A 133 11.01 -2.20 -14.58
C GLU A 133 12.13 -1.66 -15.48
N VAL A 134 11.89 -1.48 -16.79
CA VAL A 134 12.83 -0.83 -17.72
C VAL A 134 12.97 0.65 -17.36
N ASP A 135 11.86 1.37 -17.21
CA ASP A 135 11.88 2.78 -16.80
C ASP A 135 12.57 2.96 -15.45
N TRP A 136 12.29 2.07 -14.50
CA TRP A 136 12.90 2.08 -13.18
C TRP A 136 14.42 1.82 -13.25
N LEU A 137 14.86 0.85 -14.06
CA LEU A 137 16.28 0.61 -14.30
C LEU A 137 16.97 1.84 -14.90
N GLN A 138 16.32 2.48 -15.88
CA GLN A 138 16.83 3.70 -16.51
C GLN A 138 16.95 4.84 -15.49
N SER A 139 15.91 5.08 -14.68
CA SER A 139 15.95 6.09 -13.61
C SER A 139 17.08 5.84 -12.61
N MET A 140 17.29 4.58 -12.19
CA MET A 140 18.41 4.24 -11.31
C MET A 140 19.79 4.49 -11.94
N GLN A 141 19.90 4.47 -13.27
CA GLN A 141 21.17 4.65 -13.98
C GLN A 141 21.44 6.10 -14.36
N GLU A 142 20.39 6.87 -14.66
CA GLU A 142 20.50 8.20 -15.28
C GLU A 142 20.13 9.35 -14.33
N ASP A 143 19.21 9.12 -13.38
CA ASP A 143 18.72 10.17 -12.47
C ASP A 143 19.58 10.27 -11.21
N HIS A 144 20.81 10.77 -11.40
CA HIS A 144 21.78 10.90 -10.32
C HIS A 144 21.29 11.79 -9.17
N GLU A 145 20.54 12.85 -9.46
CA GLU A 145 20.01 13.76 -8.43
C GLU A 145 18.96 13.07 -7.55
N LEU A 146 17.98 12.38 -8.15
CA LEU A 146 16.99 11.62 -7.40
C LEU A 146 17.65 10.52 -6.56
N ASN A 147 18.63 9.82 -7.13
CA ASN A 147 19.37 8.77 -6.43
C ASN A 147 20.11 9.32 -5.20
N GLU A 148 20.79 10.47 -5.32
CA GLU A 148 21.46 11.12 -4.18
C GLU A 148 20.48 11.55 -3.09
N VAL A 149 19.31 12.09 -3.48
CA VAL A 149 18.25 12.48 -2.53
C VAL A 149 17.72 11.25 -1.80
N MET A 150 17.46 10.16 -2.52
CA MET A 150 16.95 8.92 -1.95
C MET A 150 17.98 8.25 -1.04
N ASP A 151 19.26 8.21 -1.42
CA ASP A 151 20.35 7.69 -0.58
C ASP A 151 20.48 8.51 0.72
N ARG A 152 20.32 9.83 0.66
CA ARG A 152 20.34 10.68 1.85
C ARG A 152 19.14 10.46 2.75
N LYS A 153 17.95 10.32 2.15
CA LYS A 153 16.68 10.14 2.88
C LYS A 153 16.55 8.73 3.47
N TYR A 154 17.08 7.74 2.78
CA TYR A 154 16.92 6.31 3.10
C TYR A 154 18.25 5.55 2.98
N PRO A 155 19.26 5.87 3.81
CA PRO A 155 20.62 5.34 3.65
C PRO A 155 20.71 3.81 3.78
N HIS A 156 19.79 3.19 4.52
CA HIS A 156 19.72 1.74 4.70
C HIS A 156 19.19 1.00 3.46
N HIS A 157 18.59 1.70 2.50
CA HIS A 157 18.10 1.10 1.25
C HIS A 157 19.14 1.04 0.14
N ARG A 158 20.26 1.79 0.26
CA ARG A 158 21.27 1.93 -0.80
C ARG A 158 21.81 0.60 -1.30
N ASP A 159 22.20 -0.29 -0.39
CA ASP A 159 22.74 -1.61 -0.74
C ASP A 159 21.71 -2.48 -1.46
N ASP A 160 20.44 -2.38 -1.08
CA ASP A 160 19.36 -3.11 -1.71
C ASP A 160 19.00 -2.53 -3.09
N SER A 161 19.05 -1.21 -3.25
CA SER A 161 18.94 -0.54 -4.55
C SER A 161 20.03 -0.99 -5.52
N ILE A 162 21.29 -1.03 -5.07
CA ILE A 162 22.42 -1.52 -5.90
C ILE A 162 22.23 -2.99 -6.31
N LYS A 163 21.79 -3.85 -5.38
CA LYS A 163 21.49 -5.27 -5.71
C LYS A 163 20.34 -5.38 -6.69
N LEU A 164 19.31 -4.55 -6.55
CA LEU A 164 18.16 -4.51 -7.44
C LEU A 164 18.57 -4.07 -8.85
N GLU A 165 19.30 -2.96 -8.99
CA GLU A 165 19.81 -2.45 -10.26
C GLU A 165 20.63 -3.54 -10.99
N ARG A 166 21.58 -4.18 -10.30
CA ARG A 166 22.37 -5.29 -10.86
C ARG A 166 21.49 -6.43 -11.35
N ARG A 167 20.45 -6.81 -10.59
CA ARG A 167 19.53 -7.89 -10.95
C ARG A 167 18.70 -7.53 -12.17
N LEU A 168 18.15 -6.31 -12.22
CA LEU A 168 17.38 -5.83 -13.36
C LEU A 168 18.25 -5.76 -14.61
N ARG A 169 19.47 -5.23 -14.52
CA ARG A 169 20.43 -5.19 -15.63
C ARG A 169 20.75 -6.59 -16.18
N LEU A 170 21.00 -7.56 -15.29
CA LEU A 170 21.23 -8.95 -15.71
C LEU A 170 20.00 -9.54 -16.41
N ARG A 171 18.81 -9.33 -15.87
CA ARG A 171 17.57 -9.81 -16.49
C ARG A 171 17.33 -9.16 -17.86
N PHE A 172 17.52 -7.85 -17.96
CA PHE A 172 17.39 -7.11 -19.21
C PHE A 172 18.36 -7.62 -20.28
N ASN A 173 19.63 -7.84 -19.93
CA ASN A 173 20.62 -8.35 -20.86
C ASN A 173 20.33 -9.78 -21.34
N LEU A 174 19.72 -10.62 -20.50
CA LEU A 174 19.45 -12.02 -20.81
C LEU A 174 18.10 -12.24 -21.51
N PHE A 175 17.08 -11.45 -21.16
CA PHE A 175 15.69 -11.70 -21.56
C PHE A 175 15.00 -10.48 -22.18
N GLY A 176 15.70 -9.34 -22.28
CA GLY A 176 15.16 -8.09 -22.82
C GLY A 176 14.20 -7.38 -21.88
N GLY A 177 13.53 -6.36 -22.41
CA GLY A 177 12.43 -5.66 -21.77
C GLY A 177 11.24 -5.54 -22.72
N GLU A 178 10.04 -5.48 -22.16
CA GLU A 178 8.82 -5.16 -22.89
C GLU A 178 8.95 -3.72 -23.43
N SER A 179 8.73 -3.56 -24.73
CA SER A 179 8.52 -2.24 -25.31
C SER A 179 7.22 -1.66 -24.75
N ARG A 180 7.23 -0.38 -24.35
CA ARG A 180 5.97 0.33 -24.10
C ARG A 180 5.05 0.13 -25.32
N PRO A 181 3.75 -0.18 -25.14
CA PRO A 181 2.83 -0.07 -26.26
C PRO A 181 2.98 1.34 -26.82
N ALA A 182 3.05 1.47 -28.14
CA ALA A 182 2.99 2.77 -28.78
C ALA A 182 1.76 3.47 -28.20
N LEU A 183 1.91 4.74 -27.79
CA LEU A 183 0.77 5.60 -27.51
C LEU A 183 0.04 5.81 -28.84
N GLU A 184 -0.71 4.81 -29.29
CA GLU A 184 -1.64 4.96 -30.39
C GLU A 184 -2.68 5.96 -29.91
N ASN A 185 -2.59 7.15 -30.50
CA ASN A 185 -3.44 8.31 -30.34
C ASN A 185 -4.79 7.98 -29.71
N PHE A 186 -4.93 8.27 -28.42
CA PHE A 186 -6.24 8.55 -27.83
C PHE A 186 -6.75 9.85 -28.48
N HIS A 187 -7.29 9.74 -29.69
CA HIS A 187 -8.16 10.75 -30.25
C HIS A 187 -9.47 10.68 -29.46
N VAL A 188 -9.67 11.67 -28.60
CA VAL A 188 -10.98 12.06 -28.08
C VAL A 188 -11.79 12.70 -29.20
#